data_AF-A0ABC8J4X6-F1
#
_entry.id   AF-A0ABC8J4X6-F1
#
_cell.length_a   1.000
_cell.length_b   1.000
_cell.length_c   1.000
_cell.angle_alpha   90.00
_cell.angle_beta   90.00
_cell.angle_gamma   90.00
#
_symmetry.space_group_name_H-M   'P 1'
#
loop_
_entity.id
_entity.type
_entity.pdbx_description
1 polymer ?
#
loop_
_entity_poly.entity_id
_entity_poly.type
_entity_poly.pdbx_seq_one_letter_code
_entity_poly.pdbx_strand_id
1 'polypeptide(L)'
;MARLGWVTFSTDGIVTANKRVSFVSSALMAEGLALLEAVRAGHRDGLLSVVFESDSVQLIKAINSGVILREIYGVFSDIIFLFVSFKTASFV
;
A
#
# COMPACT_ATOMS: atom_id res chain seq x y z
N MET A 1 -12.21 2.76 14.69
CA MET A 1 -11.78 3.77 13.69
C MET A 1 -10.27 3.67 13.59
N ALA A 2 -9.71 3.75 12.39
CA ALA A 2 -8.26 3.71 12.19
C ALA A 2 -7.78 4.92 11.39
N ARG A 3 -6.50 5.23 11.52
CA ARG A 3 -5.82 6.26 10.72
C ARG A 3 -4.72 5.58 9.93
N LEU A 4 -4.84 5.68 8.61
CA LEU A 4 -3.87 5.20 7.65
C LEU A 4 -2.88 6.33 7.39
N GLY A 5 -1.58 6.04 7.39
CA GLY A 5 -0.55 7.03 7.13
C GLY A 5 0.46 6.49 6.12
N TRP A 6 0.96 7.37 5.26
CA TRP A 6 2.08 7.07 4.36
C TRP A 6 2.93 8.31 4.15
N VAL A 7 4.18 8.07 3.75
CA VAL A 7 5.16 9.10 3.43
C VAL A 7 5.77 8.78 2.09
N THR A 8 5.79 9.77 1.20
CA THR A 8 6.45 9.66 -0.11
C THR A 8 7.75 10.44 -0.05
N PHE A 9 8.85 9.78 -0.40
CA PHE A 9 10.16 10.39 -0.58
C PHE A 9 10.43 10.51 -2.09
N SER A 10 10.59 11.73 -2.60
CA SER A 10 10.94 11.99 -3.98
C SER A 10 12.02 13.08 -4.08
N THR A 11 12.52 13.32 -5.29
CA THR A 11 13.45 14.44 -5.56
C THR A 11 12.81 15.80 -5.28
N ASP A 12 11.48 15.88 -5.34
CA ASP A 12 10.72 17.11 -5.09
C ASP A 12 10.46 17.35 -3.59
N GLY A 13 10.82 16.37 -2.75
CA GLY A 13 10.77 16.48 -1.30
C GLY A 13 10.07 15.31 -0.61
N ILE A 14 9.65 15.55 0.63
CA ILE A 14 8.95 14.57 1.47
C ILE A 14 7.51 15.00 1.62
N VAL A 15 6.57 14.14 1.23
CA VAL A 15 5.14 14.37 1.39
C VAL A 15 4.60 13.39 2.42
N THR A 16 4.01 13.90 3.49
CA THR A 16 3.32 13.09 4.50
C THR A 16 1.82 13.21 4.31
N ALA A 17 1.13 12.08 4.24
CA ALA A 17 -0.31 12.04 4.08
C ALA A 17 -0.95 11.02 5.02
N ASN A 18 -2.23 11.23 5.31
CA ASN A 18 -3.02 10.31 6.12
C ASN A 18 -4.49 10.34 5.72
N LYS A 19 -5.20 9.27 6.08
CA LYS A 19 -6.63 9.10 5.82
C LYS A 19 -7.31 8.44 7.01
N ARG A 20 -8.47 8.95 7.40
CA ARG A 20 -9.32 8.29 8.41
C ARG A 20 -10.23 7.28 7.73
N VAL A 21 -10.29 6.09 8.29
CA VAL A 21 -11.21 5.04 7.84
C VAL A 21 -12.05 4.53 8.99
N SER A 22 -13.34 4.38 8.72
CA SER A 22 -14.30 3.70 9.59
C SER A 22 -14.30 2.20 9.24
N PHE A 23 -14.68 1.37 10.20
CA PHE A 23 -14.87 -0.09 10.02
C PHE A 23 -13.62 -0.83 9.49
N VAL A 24 -12.61 -0.94 10.35
CA VAL A 24 -11.47 -1.83 10.10
C VAL A 24 -11.65 -3.10 10.92
N SER A 25 -11.58 -4.26 10.26
CA SER A 25 -11.78 -5.58 10.89
C SER A 25 -10.58 -6.06 11.71
N SER A 26 -9.37 -5.62 11.38
CA SER A 26 -8.12 -6.01 12.08
C SER A 26 -6.96 -5.05 11.81
N ALA A 27 -5.82 -5.28 12.48
CA ALA A 27 -4.57 -4.60 12.18
C ALA A 27 -4.09 -4.87 10.73
N LEU A 28 -4.17 -6.11 10.25
CA LEU A 28 -3.78 -6.48 8.89
C LEU A 28 -4.61 -5.74 7.84
N MET A 29 -5.92 -5.58 8.07
CA MET A 29 -6.78 -4.78 7.20
C MET A 29 -6.38 -3.30 7.21
N ALA A 30 -6.05 -2.72 8.38
CA ALA A 30 -5.53 -1.35 8.44
C ALA A 30 -4.23 -1.20 7.65
N GLU A 31 -3.27 -2.10 7.84
CA GLU A 31 -1.98 -2.07 7.16
C GLU A 31 -2.14 -2.24 5.64
N GLY A 32 -2.97 -3.20 5.22
CA GLY A 32 -3.31 -3.37 3.81
C GLY A 32 -3.92 -2.12 3.20
N LEU A 33 -4.87 -1.49 3.89
CA LEU A 33 -5.49 -0.24 3.43
C LEU A 33 -4.49 0.91 3.39
N ALA A 34 -3.57 1.00 4.35
CA ALA A 34 -2.53 2.03 4.37
C ALA A 34 -1.58 1.87 3.18
N LEU A 35 -1.12 0.64 2.91
CA LEU A 35 -0.31 0.33 1.73
C LEU A 35 -1.07 0.63 0.43
N LEU A 36 -2.35 0.28 0.34
CA LEU A 36 -3.17 0.59 -0.83
C LEU A 36 -3.29 2.10 -1.07
N GLU A 37 -3.45 2.92 -0.03
CA GLU A 37 -3.49 4.38 -0.19
C GLU A 37 -2.13 4.94 -0.63
N ALA A 38 -1.01 4.35 -0.19
CA ALA A 38 0.33 4.69 -0.68
C ALA A 38 0.52 4.32 -2.16
N VAL A 39 0.09 3.12 -2.57
CA VAL A 39 0.11 2.68 -3.98
C VAL A 39 -0.77 3.60 -4.84
N ARG A 40 -1.96 3.94 -4.37
CA ARG A 40 -2.85 4.89 -5.06
C ARG A 40 -2.24 6.28 -5.17
N ALA A 41 -1.51 6.74 -4.15
CA ALA A 41 -0.80 8.01 -4.22
C ALA A 41 0.27 7.97 -5.30
N GLY A 42 1.16 6.97 -5.28
CA GLY A 42 2.19 6.82 -6.32
C GLY A 42 1.61 6.73 -7.74
N HIS A 43 0.49 6.02 -7.91
CA HIS A 43 -0.21 5.94 -9.19
C HIS A 43 -0.76 7.31 -9.64
N ARG A 44 -1.45 8.04 -8.76
CA ARG A 44 -2.00 9.37 -9.07
C ARG A 44 -0.91 10.40 -9.38
N ASP A 45 0.22 10.29 -8.68
CA ASP A 45 1.36 11.18 -8.84
C ASP A 45 2.21 10.82 -10.08
N GLY A 46 1.84 9.77 -10.82
CA GLY A 46 2.52 9.36 -12.04
C GLY A 46 3.91 8.78 -11.81
N LEU A 47 4.19 8.26 -10.61
CA LEU A 47 5.48 7.68 -10.29
C LEU A 47 5.69 6.40 -11.11
N LEU A 48 6.85 6.28 -11.76
CA LEU A 48 7.18 5.12 -12.59
C LEU A 48 8.08 4.11 -11.86
N SER A 49 8.89 4.58 -10.92
CA SER A 49 9.84 3.77 -10.15
C SER A 49 9.63 3.98 -8.66
N VAL A 50 9.15 2.96 -7.93
CA VAL A 50 8.74 3.11 -6.51
C VAL A 50 9.12 1.89 -5.68
N VAL A 51 9.62 2.14 -4.47
CA VAL A 51 9.75 1.10 -3.43
C VAL A 51 8.65 1.36 -2.40
N PHE A 52 7.79 0.38 -2.17
CA PHE A 52 6.75 0.45 -1.15
C PHE A 52 7.22 -0.29 0.10
N GLU A 53 7.31 0.43 1.22
CA GLU A 53 7.77 -0.12 2.50
C GLU A 53 6.58 -0.29 3.47
N SER A 54 6.52 -1.42 4.16
CA SER A 54 5.57 -1.64 5.27
C SER A 54 6.21 -2.42 6.40
N ASP A 55 5.90 -2.04 7.63
CA ASP A 55 6.27 -2.79 8.84
C ASP A 55 5.51 -4.12 9.00
N SER A 56 4.49 -4.35 8.17
CA SER A 56 3.70 -5.57 8.15
C SER A 56 4.38 -6.72 7.41
N VAL A 57 5.20 -7.47 8.14
CA VAL A 57 5.90 -8.65 7.58
C VAL A 57 4.93 -9.66 6.97
N GLN A 58 3.74 -9.83 7.56
CA GLN A 58 2.70 -10.73 7.03
C GLN A 58 2.16 -10.24 5.68
N LEU A 59 1.87 -8.94 5.55
CA LEU A 59 1.36 -8.34 4.33
C LEU A 59 2.40 -8.38 3.21
N ILE A 60 3.63 -7.96 3.50
CA ILE A 60 4.73 -7.96 2.52
C ILE A 60 5.00 -9.37 2.02
N LYS A 61 5.05 -10.36 2.92
CA LYS A 61 5.21 -11.77 2.51
C LYS A 61 4.08 -12.23 1.61
N ALA A 62 2.83 -11.95 1.98
CA ALA A 62 1.66 -12.35 1.20
C ALA A 62 1.67 -11.75 -0.22
N ILE A 63 2.01 -10.46 -0.34
CA ILE A 63 2.13 -9.75 -1.62
C ILE A 63 3.27 -10.36 -2.46
N ASN A 64 4.46 -10.48 -1.89
CA ASN A 64 5.62 -10.98 -2.60
C ASN A 64 5.49 -12.46 -3.01
N SER A 65 4.77 -13.28 -2.23
CA SER A 65 4.53 -14.69 -2.56
C SER A 65 3.27 -14.93 -3.39
N GLY A 66 2.48 -13.89 -3.68
CA GLY A 66 1.17 -14.03 -4.34
C GLY A 66 0.15 -14.83 -3.50
N VAL A 67 0.38 -14.99 -2.18
CA VAL A 67 -0.51 -15.75 -1.30
C VAL A 67 -1.62 -14.83 -0.83
N ILE A 68 -2.83 -15.17 -1.23
CA ILE A 68 -4.01 -14.38 -0.95
C ILE A 68 -4.47 -14.61 0.50
N LEU A 69 -4.43 -13.55 1.31
CA LEU A 69 -5.04 -13.53 2.63
C LEU A 69 -6.52 -13.18 2.50
N ARG A 70 -7.41 -14.16 2.77
CA ARG A 70 -8.87 -14.03 2.62
C ARG A 70 -9.44 -12.77 3.25
N GLU A 71 -8.93 -12.37 4.40
CA GLU A 71 -9.37 -11.19 5.13
C GLU A 71 -9.24 -9.90 4.29
N ILE A 72 -8.14 -9.76 3.55
CA ILE A 72 -7.81 -8.54 2.81
C ILE A 72 -7.91 -8.74 1.29
N TYR A 73 -8.63 -9.75 0.82
CA TYR A 73 -8.69 -10.14 -0.60
C TYR A 73 -8.91 -8.94 -1.54
N GLY A 74 -9.91 -8.10 -1.25
CA GLY A 74 -10.23 -6.95 -2.09
C GLY A 74 -9.10 -5.92 -2.12
N VAL A 75 -8.52 -5.63 -0.96
CA VAL A 75 -7.38 -4.70 -0.81
C VAL A 75 -6.16 -5.24 -1.54
N PHE A 76 -5.86 -6.53 -1.39
CA PHE A 76 -4.78 -7.21 -2.08
C PHE A 76 -4.95 -7.12 -3.61
N SER A 77 -6.15 -7.43 -4.12
CA SER A 77 -6.44 -7.36 -5.55
C SER A 77 -6.26 -5.95 -6.10
N ASP A 78 -6.70 -4.93 -5.38
CA ASP A 78 -6.53 -3.53 -5.77
C ASP A 78 -5.05 -3.12 -5.80
N ILE A 79 -4.25 -3.56 -4.82
CA ILE A 79 -2.81 -3.30 -4.78
C ILE A 79 -2.14 -3.87 -6.03
N ILE A 80 -2.38 -5.16 -6.31
CA ILE A 80 -1.77 -5.83 -7.48
C ILE A 80 -2.24 -5.20 -8.79
N PHE A 81 -3.52 -4.85 -8.91
CA PHE A 81 -4.05 -4.17 -10.09
C PHE A 81 -3.35 -2.84 -10.36
N LEU A 82 -3.19 -2.01 -9.33
CA LEU A 82 -2.50 -0.71 -9.46
C LEU A 82 -0.99 -0.87 -9.65
N PHE A 83 -0.40 -1.92 -9.07
CA PHE A 83 1.02 -2.21 -9.18
C PHE A 83 1.49 -2.38 -10.64
N VAL A 84 0.62 -2.84 -11.53
CA VAL A 84 0.92 -3.00 -12.97
C VAL A 84 1.19 -1.65 -13.66
N SER A 85 0.74 -0.53 -13.09
CA SER A 85 0.98 0.81 -13.67
C SER A 85 2.41 1.33 -13.47
N PHE A 86 3.19 0.72 -12.57
CA PHE A 86 4.56 1.13 -12.30
C PHE A 86 5.54 0.38 -13.21
N LYS A 87 6.50 1.09 -13.79
CA LYS A 87 7.55 0.49 -14.64
C LYS A 87 8.51 -0.37 -13.81
N THR A 88 8.82 0.09 -12.61
CA THR A 88 9.70 -0.63 -11.68
C THR A 88 9.16 -0.42 -10.28
N ALA A 89 8.63 -1.48 -9.67
CA ALA A 89 8.18 -1.39 -8.30
C ALA A 89 8.50 -2.65 -7.50
N SER A 90 8.60 -2.48 -6.19
CA SER A 90 8.86 -3.58 -5.24
C SER A 90 8.21 -3.31 -3.90
N PHE A 91 7.97 -4.37 -3.13
CA PHE A 91 7.46 -4.32 -1.77
C PHE A 91 8.51 -4.87 -0.81
N VAL A 92 8.87 -4.08 0.20
CA VAL A 92 9.91 -4.42 1.20
C VAL A 92 9.40 -4.30 2.62
#